data_AF-A0A1I0PZ83-F1
#
_entry.id   AF-A0A1I0PZ83-F1
#
_cell.length_a   1.000
_cell.length_b   1.000
_cell.length_c   1.000
_cell.angle_alpha   90.00
_cell.angle_beta   90.00
_cell.angle_gamma   90.00
#
_symmetry.space_group_name_H-M   'P 1'
#
loop_
_entity.id
_entity.type
_entity.pdbx_description
1 polymer ?
#
loop_
_entity_poly.entity_id
_entity_poly.type
_entity_poly.pdbx_seq_one_letter_code
_entity_poly.pdbx_strand_id
1 'polypeptide(L)'
;MRTHNRLLLASLITLSLGIGAAHAQTAVTGLGQSWPNTTDISANSGYHVYKFKKGNITYFQVNDANGTVRGAFMRTVTGDITGLPIGTDASNLATADDRLPAPASTAYTVVYQDAATQIAVAPQSDGSMRMMAVAVECKNPVECTSR
;
A
#
# COMPACT_ATOMS: atom_id res chain seq x y z
N MET A 1 27.35 -0.96 -63.97
CA MET A 1 27.83 -2.22 -63.36
C MET A 1 27.57 -2.13 -61.86
N ARG A 2 26.90 -3.15 -61.31
CA ARG A 2 26.41 -3.26 -59.94
C ARG A 2 27.57 -3.50 -58.97
N THR A 3 27.53 -2.85 -57.80
CA THR A 3 28.15 -3.37 -56.58
C THR A 3 27.21 -3.14 -55.41
N HIS A 4 26.44 -4.17 -55.09
CA HIS A 4 25.84 -4.36 -53.78
C HIS A 4 26.87 -5.09 -52.93
N ASN A 5 27.16 -4.62 -51.71
CA ASN A 5 27.59 -5.53 -50.66
C ASN A 5 26.87 -5.19 -49.36
N ARG A 6 26.11 -6.19 -48.93
CA ARG A 6 25.08 -6.15 -47.91
C ARG A 6 25.73 -6.08 -46.52
N LEU A 7 25.29 -5.11 -45.74
CA LEU A 7 25.51 -5.05 -44.30
C LEU A 7 24.95 -6.31 -43.64
N LEU A 8 25.81 -7.14 -43.05
CA LEU A 8 25.40 -8.25 -42.20
C LEU A 8 25.33 -7.75 -40.75
N LEU A 9 24.12 -7.46 -40.29
CA LEU A 9 23.82 -7.24 -38.88
C LEU A 9 23.83 -8.61 -38.16
N ALA A 10 24.82 -8.84 -37.30
CA ALA A 10 24.79 -9.92 -36.34
C ALA A 10 23.91 -9.49 -35.15
N SER A 11 22.74 -10.10 -34.99
CA SER A 11 21.84 -9.86 -33.85
C SER A 11 22.30 -10.71 -32.66
N LEU A 12 22.86 -10.09 -31.64
CA LEU A 12 23.19 -10.73 -30.37
C LEU A 12 21.91 -10.80 -29.52
N ILE A 13 21.36 -12.00 -29.33
CA ILE A 13 20.23 -12.22 -28.40
C ILE A 13 20.81 -12.35 -26.98
N THR A 14 20.74 -11.28 -26.19
CA THR A 14 21.04 -11.31 -24.76
C THR A 14 19.84 -11.93 -24.01
N LEU A 15 19.99 -13.17 -23.55
CA LEU A 15 19.02 -13.82 -22.66
C LEU A 15 19.27 -13.35 -21.22
N SER A 16 18.61 -12.25 -20.81
CA SER A 16 18.64 -11.81 -19.41
C SER A 16 17.71 -12.69 -18.58
N LEU A 17 18.28 -13.67 -17.85
CA LEU A 17 17.60 -14.29 -16.72
C LEU A 17 17.37 -13.21 -15.65
N GLY A 18 16.16 -12.67 -15.62
CA GLY A 18 15.71 -11.79 -14.55
C GLY A 18 15.63 -12.59 -13.25
N ILE A 19 16.73 -12.61 -12.50
CA ILE A 19 16.67 -12.92 -11.07
C ILE A 19 15.98 -11.72 -10.45
N GLY A 20 14.65 -11.80 -10.32
CA GLY A 20 13.90 -10.87 -9.50
C GLY A 20 14.44 -10.99 -8.09
N ALA A 21 15.27 -10.02 -7.68
CA ALA A 21 15.70 -9.90 -6.31
C ALA A 21 14.46 -9.58 -5.48
N ALA A 22 13.81 -10.62 -4.94
CA ALA A 22 12.87 -10.46 -3.86
C ALA A 22 13.65 -9.87 -2.70
N HIS A 23 13.57 -8.56 -2.52
CA HIS A 23 14.07 -7.89 -1.33
C HIS A 23 13.33 -8.51 -0.15
N ALA A 24 14.03 -9.36 0.62
CA ALA A 24 13.47 -9.92 1.84
C ALA A 24 13.34 -8.79 2.86
N GLN A 25 12.19 -8.11 2.90
CA GLN A 25 11.88 -7.20 4.00
C GLN A 25 11.94 -8.00 5.30
N THR A 26 12.88 -7.64 6.18
CA THR A 26 12.97 -8.23 7.51
C THR A 26 11.64 -8.00 8.25
N ALA A 27 10.91 -9.08 8.49
CA ALA A 27 9.57 -9.04 9.08
C ALA A 27 9.54 -8.29 10.41
N VAL A 28 8.47 -7.53 10.64
CA VAL A 28 8.12 -6.99 11.95
C VAL A 28 7.23 -8.04 12.63
N THR A 29 7.57 -8.46 13.85
CA THR A 29 6.78 -9.49 14.56
C THR A 29 5.31 -9.08 14.62
N GLY A 30 4.43 -9.95 14.10
CA GLY A 30 2.98 -9.72 14.06
C GLY A 30 2.45 -9.06 12.78
N LEU A 31 3.27 -8.29 12.05
CA LEU A 31 2.85 -7.70 10.78
C LEU A 31 2.55 -8.82 9.76
N GLY A 32 1.41 -8.71 9.07
CA GLY A 32 0.84 -9.72 8.19
C GLY A 32 -0.03 -10.77 8.89
N GLN A 33 -0.16 -10.75 10.22
CA GLN A 33 -1.02 -11.70 10.94
C GLN A 33 -2.48 -11.22 11.01
N SER A 34 -3.41 -12.18 11.02
CA SER A 34 -4.85 -11.93 11.12
C SER A 34 -5.27 -11.34 12.48
N TRP A 35 -4.65 -11.81 13.57
CA TRP A 35 -4.91 -11.36 14.93
C TRP A 35 -3.57 -11.26 15.69
N PRO A 36 -2.76 -10.23 15.40
CA PRO A 36 -1.48 -10.05 16.07
C PRO A 36 -1.68 -9.78 17.56
N ASN A 37 -0.74 -10.23 18.39
CA ASN A 37 -0.71 -9.94 19.83
C ASN A 37 -0.24 -8.50 20.10
N THR A 38 -1.01 -7.52 19.64
CA THR A 38 -0.79 -6.08 19.84
C THR A 38 -2.14 -5.38 20.03
N THR A 39 -2.11 -4.17 20.55
CA THR A 39 -3.34 -3.39 20.80
C THR A 39 -4.04 -3.03 19.49
N ASP A 40 -5.34 -3.29 19.43
CA ASP A 40 -6.22 -2.73 18.41
C ASP A 40 -6.48 -1.26 18.70
N ILE A 41 -6.19 -0.41 17.73
CA ILE A 41 -6.34 1.05 17.78
C ILE A 41 -7.36 1.56 16.76
N SER A 42 -8.25 0.68 16.29
CA SER A 42 -9.32 1.01 15.36
C SER A 42 -10.26 2.10 15.89
N ALA A 43 -10.69 2.97 14.99
CA ALA A 43 -11.73 3.97 15.22
C ALA A 43 -13.14 3.48 14.80
N ASN A 44 -13.22 2.31 14.15
CA ASN A 44 -14.46 1.75 13.63
C ASN A 44 -14.52 0.24 13.91
N SER A 45 -15.63 -0.26 14.46
CA SER A 45 -15.79 -1.66 14.86
C SER A 45 -15.84 -2.67 13.72
N GLY A 46 -16.00 -2.22 12.46
CA GLY A 46 -15.94 -3.08 11.28
C GLY A 46 -14.52 -3.45 10.84
N TYR A 47 -13.51 -2.83 11.45
CA TYR A 47 -12.11 -3.00 11.12
C TYR A 47 -11.26 -3.11 12.40
N HIS A 48 -10.11 -3.74 12.29
CA HIS A 48 -9.09 -3.77 13.33
C HIS A 48 -7.83 -3.10 12.79
N VAL A 49 -7.27 -2.15 13.53
CA VAL A 49 -6.05 -1.46 13.13
C VAL A 49 -4.97 -1.75 14.14
N TYR A 50 -3.83 -2.25 13.65
CA TYR A 50 -2.70 -2.62 14.49
C TYR A 50 -1.50 -1.76 14.16
N LYS A 51 -0.85 -1.24 15.20
CA LYS A 51 0.37 -0.44 15.07
C LYS A 51 1.58 -1.23 15.51
N PHE A 52 2.61 -1.20 14.66
CA PHE A 52 3.92 -1.77 14.95
C PHE A 52 5.00 -0.70 14.78
N LYS A 53 6.17 -0.94 15.36
CA LYS A 53 7.32 -0.04 15.22
C LYS A 53 8.58 -0.85 14.97
N LYS A 54 9.40 -0.38 14.03
CA LYS A 54 10.75 -0.90 13.79
C LYS A 54 11.69 0.27 13.50
N GLY A 55 12.64 0.49 14.40
CA GLY A 55 13.45 1.71 14.38
C GLY A 55 12.56 2.95 14.41
N ASN A 56 12.74 3.83 13.42
CA ASN A 56 12.00 5.08 13.26
C ASN A 56 10.80 4.98 12.31
N ILE A 57 10.40 3.76 11.95
CA ILE A 57 9.26 3.52 11.06
C ILE A 57 8.10 2.97 11.87
N THR A 58 6.95 3.60 11.73
CA THR A 58 5.67 3.13 12.27
C THR A 58 4.92 2.41 11.17
N TYR A 59 4.32 1.26 11.49
CA TYR A 59 3.54 0.46 10.55
C TYR A 59 2.11 0.41 11.03
N PHE A 60 1.17 0.56 10.12
CA PHE A 60 -0.26 0.44 10.36
C PHE A 60 -0.79 -0.68 9.50
N GLN A 61 -1.32 -1.72 10.11
CA GLN A 61 -2.01 -2.79 9.41
C GLN A 61 -3.50 -2.67 9.68
N VAL A 62 -4.31 -2.83 8.64
CA VAL A 62 -5.77 -2.85 8.77
C VAL A 62 -6.28 -4.22 8.37
N ASN A 63 -7.07 -4.81 9.27
CA ASN A 63 -7.80 -6.03 9.04
C ASN A 63 -9.29 -5.72 9.02
N ASP A 64 -10.08 -6.51 8.29
CA ASP A 64 -11.53 -6.48 8.45
C ASP A 64 -11.99 -7.23 9.71
N ALA A 65 -13.28 -7.18 10.01
CA ALA A 65 -13.88 -7.86 11.16
C ALA A 65 -13.68 -9.39 11.18
N ASN A 66 -13.40 -10.02 10.04
CA ASN A 66 -13.10 -11.46 9.95
C ASN A 66 -11.60 -11.75 10.16
N GLY A 67 -10.78 -10.72 10.36
CA GLY A 67 -9.34 -10.81 10.49
C GLY A 67 -8.61 -10.91 9.14
N THR A 68 -9.27 -10.66 8.01
CA THR A 68 -8.59 -10.59 6.71
C THR A 68 -7.68 -9.38 6.70
N VAL A 69 -6.39 -9.58 6.46
CA VAL A 69 -5.44 -8.47 6.30
C VAL A 69 -5.75 -7.76 4.99
N ARG A 70 -6.35 -6.56 5.08
CA ARG A 70 -6.74 -5.78 3.90
C ARG A 70 -5.55 -5.06 3.30
N GLY A 71 -4.78 -4.39 4.13
CA GLY A 71 -3.59 -3.68 3.69
C GLY A 71 -2.76 -3.14 4.84
N ALA A 72 -1.60 -2.60 4.51
CA ALA A 72 -0.74 -1.95 5.49
C ALA A 72 0.00 -0.75 4.91
N PHE A 73 0.31 0.21 5.78
CA PHE A 73 1.10 1.40 5.48
C PHE A 73 2.30 1.48 6.41
N MET A 74 3.36 2.10 5.94
CA MET A 74 4.42 2.62 6.81
C MET A 74 4.38 4.13 6.85
N ARG A 75 4.83 4.69 7.96
CA ARG A 75 5.08 6.12 8.15
C ARG A 75 6.46 6.36 8.73
N THR A 76 7.22 7.25 8.11
CA THR A 76 8.53 7.69 8.60
C THR A 76 8.37 8.77 9.68
N VAL A 77 9.45 9.12 10.38
CA VAL A 77 9.45 10.26 11.33
C VAL A 77 9.26 11.61 10.65
N THR A 78 9.67 11.74 9.38
CA THR A 78 9.47 12.93 8.54
C THR A 78 8.04 13.09 8.07
N GLY A 79 7.21 12.05 8.22
CA GLY A 79 5.79 12.08 7.91
C GLY A 79 5.42 11.44 6.58
N ASP A 80 6.39 10.92 5.83
CA ASP A 80 6.14 10.23 4.57
C ASP A 80 5.35 8.95 4.84
N ILE A 81 4.29 8.73 4.07
CA ILE A 81 3.41 7.56 4.19
C ILE A 81 3.51 6.76 2.89
N THR A 82 3.69 5.45 3.00
CA THR A 82 3.79 4.56 1.84
C THR A 82 3.02 3.27 2.09
N GLY A 83 2.31 2.80 1.07
CA GLY A 83 1.66 1.48 1.09
C GLY A 83 2.69 0.34 1.13
N LEU A 84 2.31 -0.77 1.75
CA LEU A 84 3.14 -1.97 1.84
C LEU A 84 2.53 -3.08 0.98
N PRO A 85 3.34 -3.97 0.37
CA PRO A 85 2.87 -5.08 -0.44
C PRO A 85 2.37 -6.24 0.45
N ILE A 86 1.42 -5.96 1.34
CA ILE A 86 0.86 -6.90 2.32
C ILE A 86 -0.65 -6.74 2.33
N GLY A 87 -1.37 -7.86 2.36
CA GLY A 87 -2.82 -7.90 2.43
C GLY A 87 -3.49 -8.17 1.09
N THR A 88 -4.78 -8.49 1.13
CA THR A 88 -5.59 -8.83 -0.05
C THR A 88 -5.80 -7.65 -0.99
N ASP A 89 -5.72 -6.42 -0.46
CA ASP A 89 -5.97 -5.17 -1.17
C ASP A 89 -4.69 -4.33 -1.32
N ALA A 90 -3.51 -4.97 -1.30
CA ALA A 90 -2.20 -4.30 -1.38
C ALA A 90 -1.99 -3.49 -2.68
N SER A 91 -2.71 -3.81 -3.76
CA SER A 91 -2.71 -3.02 -5.00
C SER A 91 -3.64 -1.80 -4.97
N ASN A 92 -4.44 -1.66 -3.91
CA ASN A 92 -5.45 -0.62 -3.72
C ASN A 92 -5.11 0.26 -2.50
N LEU A 93 -3.83 0.52 -2.28
CA LEU A 93 -3.34 1.43 -1.25
C LEU A 93 -3.00 2.77 -1.88
N ALA A 94 -3.69 3.83 -1.48
CA ALA A 94 -3.47 5.17 -1.96
C ALA A 94 -2.90 6.06 -0.85
N THR A 95 -1.94 6.89 -1.23
CA THR A 95 -1.31 7.89 -0.35
C THR A 95 -1.20 9.21 -1.09
N ALA A 96 -0.72 10.26 -0.43
CA ALA A 96 -0.51 11.56 -1.08
C ALA A 96 0.55 11.49 -2.20
N ASP A 97 1.58 10.65 -2.01
CA ASP A 97 2.71 10.48 -2.92
C ASP A 97 2.49 9.38 -3.96
N ASP A 98 1.73 8.33 -3.59
CA ASP A 98 1.30 7.26 -4.50
C ASP A 98 -0.22 7.32 -4.68
N ARG A 99 -0.63 8.20 -5.61
CA ARG A 99 -2.04 8.47 -5.88
C ARG A 99 -2.60 7.46 -6.86
N LEU A 100 -3.81 7.00 -6.58
CA LEU A 100 -4.56 6.09 -7.43
C LEU A 100 -5.73 6.83 -8.11
N PRO A 101 -6.37 6.27 -9.14
CA PRO A 101 -7.63 6.81 -9.63
C PRO A 101 -8.64 6.90 -8.49
N ALA A 102 -9.57 7.87 -8.56
CA ALA A 102 -10.60 8.04 -7.55
C ALA A 102 -11.32 6.71 -7.25
N PRO A 103 -11.61 6.40 -5.98
CA PRO A 103 -12.33 5.19 -5.62
C PRO A 103 -13.71 5.16 -6.27
N ALA A 104 -14.19 3.96 -6.58
CA ALA A 104 -15.55 3.77 -7.11
C ALA A 104 -16.64 4.29 -6.15
N SER A 105 -16.39 4.28 -4.84
CA SER A 105 -17.23 4.86 -3.81
C SER A 105 -16.60 6.12 -3.22
N THR A 106 -17.37 7.21 -3.15
CA THR A 106 -17.00 8.41 -2.37
C THR A 106 -17.34 8.26 -0.90
N ALA A 107 -18.17 7.28 -0.53
CA ALA A 107 -18.39 6.90 0.86
C ALA A 107 -17.18 6.11 1.36
N TYR A 108 -16.58 6.59 2.45
CA TYR A 108 -15.45 5.96 3.13
C TYR A 108 -15.69 5.90 4.64
N THR A 109 -15.00 4.99 5.29
CA THR A 109 -14.95 4.84 6.75
C THR A 109 -13.57 5.20 7.23
N VAL A 110 -13.45 6.14 8.17
CA VAL A 110 -12.19 6.37 8.89
C VAL A 110 -12.00 5.22 9.87
N VAL A 111 -10.94 4.44 9.67
CA VAL A 111 -10.63 3.24 10.49
C VAL A 111 -9.54 3.53 11.51
N TYR A 112 -8.76 4.59 11.32
CA TYR A 112 -7.76 5.06 12.27
C TYR A 112 -7.55 6.56 12.12
N GLN A 113 -7.36 7.24 13.26
CA GLN A 113 -6.92 8.62 13.28
C GLN A 113 -6.12 8.90 14.55
N ASP A 114 -4.97 9.56 14.40
CA ASP A 114 -4.25 10.21 15.50
C ASP A 114 -3.93 11.67 15.13
N ALA A 115 -3.03 12.30 15.88
CA ALA A 115 -2.62 13.69 15.67
C ALA A 115 -1.77 13.92 14.39
N ALA A 116 -1.41 12.87 13.64
CA ALA A 116 -0.52 12.97 12.48
C ALA A 116 -0.94 12.10 11.29
N THR A 117 -1.85 11.14 11.46
CA THR A 117 -2.21 10.17 10.42
C THR A 117 -3.71 9.87 10.48
N GLN A 118 -4.32 9.81 9.31
CA GLN A 118 -5.67 9.31 9.11
C GLN A 118 -5.62 8.16 8.09
N ILE A 119 -6.30 7.06 8.40
CA ILE A 119 -6.50 5.94 7.48
C ILE A 119 -7.99 5.74 7.27
N ALA A 120 -8.39 5.74 6.00
CA ALA A 120 -9.77 5.52 5.59
C ALA A 120 -9.87 4.33 4.62
N VAL A 121 -11.02 3.68 4.61
CA VAL A 121 -11.34 2.56 3.73
C VAL A 121 -12.61 2.86 2.95
N ALA A 122 -12.56 2.68 1.63
CA ALA A 122 -13.69 2.83 0.72
C ALA A 122 -13.91 1.54 -0.09
N PRO A 123 -15.11 0.93 -0.05
CA PRO A 123 -15.39 -0.27 -0.84
C PRO A 123 -15.34 0.03 -2.34
N GLN A 124 -14.86 -0.93 -3.12
CA GLN A 124 -14.84 -0.87 -4.58
C GLN A 124 -15.93 -1.77 -5.19
N SER A 125 -16.27 -1.54 -6.46
CA SER A 125 -17.31 -2.28 -7.17
C SER A 125 -16.99 -3.77 -7.37
N ASP A 126 -15.72 -4.15 -7.33
CA ASP A 126 -15.23 -5.52 -7.44
C ASP A 126 -15.13 -6.25 -6.10
N GLY A 127 -15.57 -5.61 -5.01
CA GLY A 127 -15.49 -6.15 -3.65
C GLY A 127 -14.14 -5.95 -2.96
N SER A 128 -13.15 -5.38 -3.65
CA SER A 128 -11.90 -4.93 -3.03
C SER A 128 -12.13 -3.69 -2.16
N MET A 129 -11.14 -3.39 -1.32
CA MET A 129 -11.15 -2.23 -0.44
C MET A 129 -10.07 -1.24 -0.90
N ARG A 130 -10.47 -0.03 -1.26
CA ARG A 130 -9.52 1.09 -1.41
C ARG A 130 -9.16 1.58 -0.03
N MET A 131 -7.88 1.54 0.29
CA MET A 131 -7.35 2.12 1.52
C MET A 131 -6.61 3.41 1.20
N MET A 132 -6.82 4.43 2.04
CA MET A 132 -6.23 5.76 1.86
C MET A 132 -5.55 6.14 3.16
N ALA A 133 -4.25 6.38 3.13
CA ALA A 133 -3.51 6.88 4.28
C ALA A 133 -2.93 8.26 3.98
N VAL A 134 -3.27 9.23 4.82
CA VAL A 134 -2.92 10.64 4.65
C VAL A 134 -2.47 11.24 5.97
N ALA A 135 -1.74 12.34 5.87
CA ALA A 135 -1.48 13.20 7.02
C ALA A 135 -2.81 13.83 7.50
N VAL A 136 -2.95 14.06 8.82
CA VAL A 136 -4.23 14.46 9.42
C VAL A 136 -4.73 15.84 8.94
N GLU A 137 -3.84 16.66 8.40
CA GLU A 137 -4.14 17.96 7.81
C GLU A 137 -5.00 17.83 6.55
N CYS A 138 -4.97 16.66 5.90
CA CYS A 138 -5.88 16.31 4.83
C CYS A 138 -7.30 16.08 5.39
N LYS A 139 -8.23 16.99 5.07
CA LYS A 139 -9.63 16.89 5.52
C LYS A 139 -10.43 15.81 4.79
N ASN A 140 -10.06 15.49 3.55
CA ASN A 140 -10.75 14.52 2.72
C ASN A 140 -9.74 13.54 2.09
N PRO A 141 -9.61 12.31 2.62
CA PRO A 141 -8.67 11.32 2.10
C PRO A 141 -8.82 11.06 0.60
N VAL A 142 -10.04 11.13 0.06
CA VAL A 142 -10.29 10.92 -1.37
C VAL A 142 -9.59 12.00 -2.19
N GLU A 143 -9.73 13.28 -1.81
CA GLU A 143 -9.11 14.40 -2.52
C GLU A 143 -7.58 14.35 -2.48
N CYS A 144 -7.00 13.95 -1.35
CA CYS A 144 -5.55 13.94 -1.19
C CYS A 144 -4.86 12.74 -1.84
N THR A 145 -5.59 11.66 -2.13
CA THR A 145 -5.02 10.40 -2.64
C THR A 145 -5.48 10.05 -4.06
N SER A 146 -6.38 10.85 -4.64
CA SER A 146 -6.83 10.71 -6.02
C SER A 146 -5.99 11.56 -6.97
N ARG A 147 -5.72 11.04 -8.16
CA ARG A 147 -5.11 11.77 -9.28
C ARG A 147 -6.10 12.06 -10.40
#